data_AF-A0A3B1C327-F1
#
_entry.id   AF-A0A3B1C327-F1
#
_cell.length_a   1.000
_cell.length_b   1.000
_cell.length_c   1.000
_cell.angle_alpha   90.00
_cell.angle_beta   90.00
_cell.angle_gamma   90.00
#
_symmetry.space_group_name_H-M   'P 1'
#
loop_
_entity.id
_entity.type
_entity.pdbx_description
1 polymer ?
#
loop_
_entity_poly.entity_id
_entity_poly.type
_entity_poly.pdbx_seq_one_letter_code
_entity_poly.pdbx_strand_id
1 'polypeptide(L)' 'EEEVLPNVHRIASLLKRWLIGTHQSYLNKNKLGYYLDEYVFRYNRRTSTSSGLLFLRLIEQAVITMPISYKEIINQNYG' A
#
# COMPACT_ATOMS: atom_id res chain seq x y z
N GLU A 1 18.51 19.58 -20.04
CA GLU A 1 18.60 18.42 -19.14
C GLU A 1 17.36 17.58 -19.36
N GLU A 2 17.53 16.29 -19.65
CA GLU A 2 16.42 15.37 -19.90
C GLU A 2 15.73 15.06 -18.57
N GLU A 3 14.42 15.30 -18.47
CA GLU A 3 13.66 15.07 -17.25
C GLU A 3 13.52 13.56 -17.02
N VAL A 4 14.24 13.03 -16.02
CA VAL A 4 14.37 11.59 -15.74
C VAL A 4 13.02 10.90 -15.46
N LEU A 5 12.01 11.65 -15.00
CA LEU A 5 10.67 11.14 -14.66
C LEU A 5 9.58 12.15 -15.04
N PRO A 6 9.11 12.15 -16.32
CA PRO A 6 8.10 13.10 -16.75
C PRO A 6 6.82 12.94 -15.93
N ASN A 7 6.25 14.07 -15.48
CA ASN A 7 5.00 14.13 -14.70
C ASN A 7 5.04 13.53 -13.29
N VAL A 8 6.21 13.32 -12.68
CA VAL A 8 6.34 12.80 -11.30
C VAL A 8 5.53 13.60 -10.26
N HIS A 9 5.38 14.91 -10.48
CA HIS A 9 4.58 15.81 -9.64
C HIS A 9 3.11 15.38 -9.52
N ARG A 10 2.56 14.67 -10.53
CA ARG A 10 1.19 14.12 -10.47
C ARG A 10 1.09 13.00 -9.44
N ILE A 11 2.09 12.12 -9.37
CA ILE A 11 2.14 11.04 -8.38
C ILE A 11 2.20 11.64 -6.97
N ALA A 12 3.08 12.62 -6.76
CA ALA A 12 3.16 13.34 -5.48
C ALA A 12 1.83 14.02 -5.08
N SER A 13 1.16 14.66 -6.04
CA SER A 13 -0.15 15.30 -5.81
C SER A 13 -1.25 14.29 -5.45
N LEU A 14 -1.25 13.12 -6.10
CA LEU A 14 -2.20 12.04 -5.81
C LEU A 14 -1.94 11.40 -4.45
N LEU A 15 -0.66 11.19 -4.09
CA LEU A 15 -0.27 10.72 -2.76
C LEU A 15 -0.77 11.69 -1.69
N LYS A 16 -0.50 12.99 -1.84
CA LYS A 16 -0.97 14.02 -0.91
C LYS A 16 -2.49 13.99 -0.73
N ARG A 17 -3.23 13.88 -1.84
CA ARG A 17 -4.70 13.78 -1.81
C ARG A 17 -5.18 12.53 -1.07
N TRP A 18 -4.57 11.38 -1.35
CA TRP A 18 -4.91 10.12 -0.71
C TRP A 18 -4.63 10.15 0.80
N LEU A 19 -3.49 10.69 1.22
CA LEU A 19 -3.15 10.85 2.65
C LEU A 19 -4.16 11.75 3.38
N ILE A 20 -4.58 12.86 2.77
CA ILE A 20 -5.59 13.75 3.37
C ILE A 20 -6.96 13.04 3.44
N GLY A 21 -7.33 12.26 2.43
CA GLY A 21 -8.63 11.56 2.41
C GLY A 21 -8.68 10.36 3.34
N THR A 22 -7.82 9.37 3.12
CA THR A 22 -7.85 8.07 3.82
C THR A 22 -7.29 8.17 5.23
N HIS A 23 -6.22 8.93 5.43
CA HIS A 23 -5.58 9.07 6.75
C HIS A 23 -5.99 10.35 7.46
N GLN A 24 -6.84 11.20 6.89
CA GLN A 24 -7.23 12.49 7.49
C GLN A 24 -6.04 13.36 7.89
N SER A 25 -4.92 13.24 7.18
CA SER A 25 -3.62 13.84 7.53
C SER A 25 -3.00 13.36 8.85
N TYR A 26 -3.57 12.33 9.49
CA TYR A 26 -2.98 11.63 10.64
C TYR A 26 -1.94 10.62 10.16
N LEU A 27 -0.67 11.00 10.23
CA LEU A 27 0.45 10.16 9.79
C LEU A 27 1.35 9.84 10.96
N ASN A 28 1.51 8.54 11.23
CA ASN A 28 2.59 8.08 12.08
C ASN A 28 3.87 8.01 11.24
N LYS A 29 4.87 8.82 11.58
CA LYS A 29 6.17 8.86 10.87
C LYS A 29 6.85 7.48 10.84
N ASN A 30 6.67 6.67 11.88
CA ASN A 30 7.25 5.33 11.96
C ASN A 30 6.61 4.35 10.97
N LYS A 31 5.43 4.68 10.41
CA LYS A 31 4.66 3.84 9.48
C LYS A 31 4.69 4.34 8.04
N LEU A 32 5.54 5.32 7.72
CA LEU A 32 5.56 5.94 6.40
C LEU A 32 5.75 4.92 5.27
N GLY A 33 6.61 3.92 5.47
CA GLY A 33 6.82 2.83 4.50
C GLY A 33 5.52 2.11 4.16
N TYR A 34 4.76 1.70 5.18
CA TYR A 34 3.47 1.02 5.00
C TYR A 34 2.45 1.88 4.25
N TYR A 35 2.39 3.19 4.52
CA TYR A 35 1.50 4.09 3.78
C TYR A 35 1.88 4.19 2.30
N LEU A 36 3.18 4.17 1.99
CA LEU A 36 3.65 4.20 0.60
C LEU A 36 3.34 2.88 -0.13
N ASP A 37 3.53 1.73 0.53
CA ASP A 37 3.18 0.43 -0.03
C ASP A 37 1.67 0.33 -0.32
N GLU A 38 0.83 0.78 0.62
CA GLU A 38 -0.61 0.82 0.43
C GLU A 38 -1.01 1.77 -0.72
N TYR A 39 -0.38 2.95 -0.79
CA TYR A 39 -0.62 3.89 -1.88
C TYR A 39 -0.29 3.27 -3.25
N VAL A 40 0.87 2.63 -3.38
CA VAL A 40 1.29 1.94 -4.61
C VAL A 40 0.30 0.83 -4.98
N PHE A 41 -0.13 0.03 -3.99
CA PHE A 41 -1.14 -1.01 -4.19
C PHE A 41 -2.45 -0.42 -4.74
N ARG A 42 -3.00 0.62 -4.11
CA ARG A 42 -4.25 1.28 -4.56
C ARG A 42 -4.09 1.92 -5.92
N TYR A 43 -2.95 2.58 -6.18
CA TYR A 43 -2.65 3.22 -7.44
C TYR A 43 -2.66 2.21 -8.59
N ASN A 44 -1.95 1.08 -8.43
CA ASN A 44 -1.86 0.02 -9.44
C ASN A 44 -3.17 -0.76 -9.59
N ARG A 45 -3.91 -0.94 -8.49
CA ARG A 45 -5.16 -1.71 -8.49
C ARG A 45 -6.28 -1.03 -9.27
N ARG A 46 -6.31 0.32 -9.31
CA ARG A 46 -7.44 1.08 -9.90
C ARG A 46 -7.70 0.76 -11.37
N THR A 47 -6.65 0.46 -12.14
CA THR A 47 -6.72 0.16 -13.57
C THR A 47 -6.58 -1.33 -13.86
N SER A 48 -6.39 -2.16 -12.83
CA SER A 48 -6.21 -3.60 -13.01
C SER A 48 -7.53 -4.26 -13.44
N THR A 49 -7.49 -4.94 -14.58
CA THR A 49 -8.60 -5.75 -15.13
C THR A 49 -8.78 -7.08 -14.41
N SER A 50 -7.75 -7.55 -13.71
CA SER A 50 -7.74 -8.82 -12.99
C SER A 50 -8.13 -8.65 -11.52
N SER A 51 -9.31 -8.10 -11.28
CA SER A 51 -9.78 -7.71 -9.95
C SER A 51 -9.85 -8.85 -8.93
N GLY A 52 -10.18 -10.05 -9.40
CA GLY A 52 -10.25 -11.28 -8.59
C GLY A 52 -8.89 -11.84 -8.14
N LEU A 53 -7.78 -11.39 -8.74
CA LEU A 53 -6.45 -11.87 -8.35
C LEU A 53 -6.06 -11.45 -6.93
N LEU A 54 -6.64 -10.38 -6.38
CA LEU A 54 -6.38 -10.00 -4.99
C LEU A 54 -6.85 -11.10 -4.02
N PHE A 55 -8.06 -11.61 -4.23
CA PHE A 55 -8.61 -12.67 -3.41
C PHE A 55 -7.79 -13.95 -3.58
N LEU A 56 -7.43 -14.29 -4.82
CA LEU A 56 -6.55 -15.43 -5.09
C LEU A 56 -5.20 -15.31 -4.36
N ARG A 57 -4.54 -14.15 -4.44
CA ARG A 57 -3.26 -13.90 -3.76
C ARG A 57 -3.40 -14.00 -2.25
N LEU A 58 -4.50 -13.53 -1.66
CA LEU A 58 -4.76 -13.70 -0.22
C LEU A 58 -4.88 -15.17 0.16
N ILE A 59 -5.62 -15.97 -0.60
CA ILE A 59 -5.75 -17.40 -0.35
C ILE A 59 -4.41 -18.12 -0.55
N GLU A 60 -3.67 -17.82 -1.61
CA GLU A 60 -2.32 -18.36 -1.84
C GLU A 60 -1.40 -18.06 -0.65
N GLN A 61 -1.38 -16.82 -0.15
CA GLN A 61 -0.57 -16.47 1.02
C GLN A 61 -1.05 -17.18 2.29
N ALA A 62 -2.35 -17.35 2.48
CA ALA A 62 -2.90 -18.07 3.64
C ALA A 62 -2.54 -19.57 3.62
N VAL A 63 -2.38 -20.17 2.44
CA VAL A 63 -1.98 -21.57 2.29
C VAL A 63 -0.47 -21.77 2.43
N ILE A 64 0.34 -20.83 1.89
CA ILE A 64 1.81 -20.94 1.90
C ILE A 64 2.39 -20.54 3.26
N THR A 65 1.78 -19.59 3.95
CA THR A 65 2.31 -19.05 5.21
C THR A 65 1.88 -19.93 6.38
N MET A 66 2.79 -20.18 7.32
CA MET A 66 2.42 -20.84 8.58
C MET A 66 1.36 -20.02 9.35
N PRO A 67 0.47 -20.66 10.13
CA PRO A 67 -0.48 -19.94 10.96
C PRO A 67 0.24 -18.98 11.91
N ILE A 68 -0.14 -17.71 11.85
CA ILE A 68 0.36 -16.66 12.75
C ILE A 68 -0.79 -16.17 13.62
N SER A 69 -0.52 -15.98 14.90
CA SER A 69 -1.49 -15.39 15.82
C SER A 69 -1.56 -13.88 15.66
N TYR A 70 -2.70 -13.30 16.04
CA TYR A 70 -2.87 -11.84 16.05
C TYR A 70 -1.81 -11.13 16.90
N LYS A 71 -1.38 -11.75 18.02
CA LYS A 71 -0.33 -11.20 18.88
C LYS A 71 1.01 -11.12 18.17
N GLU A 72 1.35 -12.11 17.34
CA GLU A 72 2.58 -12.10 16.55
C GLU A 72 2.52 -11.03 15.46
N ILE A 73 1.36 -10.85 14.83
CA ILE A 73 1.15 -9.78 13.82
C ILE A 73 1.43 -8.39 14.41
N ILE A 74 0.84 -8.07 15.58
CA ILE A 74 1.03 -6.75 16.18
C ILE A 74 2.44 -6.54 16.76
N ASN A 75 3.13 -7.61 17.14
CA ASN A 75 4.46 -7.53 17.75
C ASN A 75 5.62 -7.53 16.74
N GLN A 76 5.44 -8.10 15.54
CA GLN A 76 6.48 -8.14 14.49
C GLN A 76 6.70 -6.80 13.77
N ASN A 77 6.27 -5.66 14.34
CA ASN A 77 6.35 -4.34 13.73
C ASN A 77 5.65 -4.23 12.36
N TYR A 78 4.60 -5.03 12.10
CA TYR A 78 3.70 -4.74 10.98
C TYR A 78 2.75 -3.55 11.25
N GLY A 79 2.99 -2.82 12.35
CA GLY A 79 2.12 -1.79 12.90
C GLY A 79 2.89 -0.64 13.50
#